data_AF-A0A150HZF8-F1
#
_entry.id   AF-A0A150HZF8-F1
#
_cell.length_a   1.000
_cell.length_b   1.000
_cell.length_c   1.000
_cell.angle_alpha   90.00
_cell.angle_beta   90.00
_cell.angle_gamma   90.00
#
_symmetry.space_group_name_H-M   'P 1'
#
loop_
_entity.id
_entity.type
_entity.pdbx_description
1 polymer ?
#
loop_
_entity_poly.entity_id
_entity_poly.type
_entity_poly.pdbx_seq_one_letter_code
_entity_poly.pdbx_strand_id
1 'polypeptide(L)'
;MKHLLLIYLFATLLIFAAFAVLSFGYGNGYVYIYWRDWQFQSSALGLIALFILISLLVQLGWLFAKRYFVREQRKKETVLNFKELHPYEQLGIVWLLDAAKDQQVFIERVFAQSGLLSNIIDAQFDYRNGDFDTALQSLDKSAPMAFELAELLRIDIFLERLETEKALTHLEFLSQHQLSPWLTEIENAYQQRITALWGKLALQKPWVFLQTTQYGLLDAEHRDLWLQQLLIQFEQASVDDLALLQQRYLALQSEIQLRPYSSKVLWLKLLARMPEMGLQHADLALHLLQEHFDPEVFYLWFQQQLLKQIPDYAYVEQRILQLEQKYTSVPMLTFAKWHIYMATERKSEAEQLLVLYPDNILMGYLRIKSTLGDNPDLIRQLNLIFENDVNFLNFKI
;
A
#
# COMPACT_ATOMS: atom_id res chain seq x y z
N MET A 1 48.52 13.96 -28.58
CA MET A 1 50.01 13.96 -28.53
C MET A 1 50.62 13.73 -29.91
N LYS A 2 50.30 12.64 -30.64
CA LYS A 2 50.85 12.37 -31.99
C LYS A 2 50.61 13.50 -33.01
N HIS A 3 49.38 14.02 -33.13
CA HIS A 3 49.07 15.14 -34.03
C HIS A 3 49.77 16.46 -33.67
N LEU A 4 49.98 16.71 -32.37
CA LEU A 4 50.55 17.95 -31.88
C LEU A 4 52.06 17.98 -32.18
N LEU A 5 52.76 16.87 -31.96
CA LEU A 5 54.16 16.71 -32.37
C LEU A 5 54.35 16.82 -33.89
N LEU A 6 53.41 16.29 -34.68
CA LEU A 6 53.42 16.41 -36.14
C LEU A 6 53.26 17.86 -36.62
N ILE A 7 52.37 18.64 -36.00
CA ILE A 7 52.17 20.05 -36.34
C ILE A 7 53.42 20.87 -36.01
N TYR A 8 54.03 20.64 -34.84
CA TYR A 8 55.27 21.33 -34.48
C TYR A 8 56.40 20.95 -35.45
N LEU A 9 56.62 19.66 -35.72
CA LEU A 9 57.61 19.18 -36.68
C LEU A 9 57.43 19.80 -38.08
N PHE A 10 56.18 19.84 -38.56
CA PHE A 10 55.86 20.43 -39.86
C PHE A 10 56.10 21.94 -39.87
N ALA A 11 55.72 22.65 -38.82
CA ALA A 11 55.97 24.09 -38.68
C ALA A 11 57.48 24.39 -38.59
N THR A 12 58.26 23.62 -37.83
CA THR A 12 59.73 23.78 -37.80
C THR A 12 60.34 23.55 -39.18
N LEU A 13 59.90 22.51 -39.91
CA LEU A 13 60.37 22.23 -41.26
C LEU A 13 60.03 23.35 -42.25
N LEU A 14 58.83 23.92 -42.17
CA LEU A 14 58.38 25.02 -43.02
C LEU A 14 59.18 26.30 -42.74
N ILE A 15 59.40 26.62 -41.47
CA ILE A 15 60.20 27.78 -41.06
C ILE A 15 61.66 27.59 -41.46
N PHE A 16 62.22 26.39 -41.27
CA PHE A 16 63.58 26.07 -41.69
C PHE A 16 63.75 26.18 -43.21
N ALA A 17 62.80 25.66 -43.99
CA ALA A 17 62.80 25.76 -45.45
C ALA A 17 62.71 27.22 -45.92
N ALA A 18 61.81 28.02 -45.35
CA ALA A 18 61.68 29.44 -45.67
C ALA A 18 62.97 30.21 -45.33
N PHE A 19 63.60 29.91 -44.20
CA PHE A 19 64.84 30.55 -43.78
C PHE A 19 66.03 30.14 -44.65
N ALA A 20 66.10 28.88 -45.09
CA ALA A 20 67.14 28.39 -45.99
C ALA A 20 67.09 29.05 -47.38
N VAL A 21 65.88 29.38 -47.87
CA VAL A 21 65.72 30.15 -49.11
C VAL A 21 66.09 31.62 -48.91
N LEU A 22 65.70 32.22 -47.78
CA LEU A 22 65.96 33.64 -47.48
C LEU A 22 67.41 33.93 -47.09
N SER A 23 68.16 32.96 -46.54
CA SER A 23 69.58 33.12 -46.19
C SER A 23 70.55 32.70 -47.30
N PHE A 24 70.03 32.30 -48.47
CA PHE A 24 70.87 31.86 -49.58
C PHE A 24 71.68 33.05 -50.14
N GLY A 25 72.97 33.11 -49.80
CA GLY A 25 73.90 34.17 -50.21
C GLY A 25 74.30 35.19 -49.13
N TYR A 26 73.57 35.25 -48.02
CA TYR A 26 73.88 36.11 -46.86
C TYR A 26 73.79 35.24 -45.61
N GLY A 27 74.93 34.86 -45.01
CA GLY A 27 75.03 33.82 -43.97
C GLY A 27 74.02 33.90 -42.81
N ASN A 28 73.97 32.86 -41.98
CA ASN A 28 72.87 32.48 -41.06
C ASN A 28 72.29 33.50 -40.04
N GLY A 29 72.69 34.77 -40.08
CA GLY A 29 72.17 35.85 -39.27
C GLY A 29 72.64 35.73 -37.82
N TYR A 30 73.27 36.78 -37.30
CA TYR A 30 73.71 36.83 -35.92
C TYR A 30 72.77 37.69 -35.10
N VAL A 31 72.24 37.14 -34.02
CA VAL A 31 71.38 37.87 -33.09
C VAL A 31 72.11 38.02 -31.77
N TYR A 32 72.35 39.27 -31.42
CA TYR A 32 72.93 39.66 -30.14
C TYR A 32 71.87 40.32 -29.28
N ILE A 33 71.47 39.66 -28.19
CA ILE A 33 70.55 40.23 -27.21
C ILE A 33 71.37 40.61 -25.98
N TYR A 34 71.36 41.91 -25.67
CA TYR A 34 71.95 42.45 -24.45
C TYR A 34 70.85 42.94 -23.53
N TRP A 35 70.72 42.32 -22.35
CA TRP A 35 69.82 42.77 -21.31
C TRP A 35 70.53 42.78 -19.97
N ARG A 36 70.79 43.98 -19.43
CA ARG A 36 71.45 44.19 -18.14
C ARG A 36 72.82 43.49 -18.12
N ASP A 37 73.06 42.49 -17.25
CA ASP A 37 74.32 41.73 -17.21
C ASP A 37 74.30 40.45 -18.07
N TRP A 38 73.19 40.18 -18.77
CA TRP A 38 73.03 38.98 -19.59
C TRP A 38 73.36 39.27 -21.05
N GLN A 39 74.36 38.55 -21.57
CA GLN A 39 74.76 38.56 -22.96
C GLN A 39 74.33 37.24 -23.60
N PHE A 40 73.41 37.28 -24.55
CA PHE A 40 73.00 36.10 -25.31
C PHE A 40 73.41 36.24 -26.77
N GLN A 41 74.26 35.32 -27.21
CA GLN A 41 74.81 35.25 -28.56
C GLN A 41 74.22 34.02 -29.25
N SER A 42 73.44 34.20 -30.31
CA SER A 42 72.90 33.07 -31.06
C SER A 42 72.74 33.37 -32.54
N SER A 43 72.64 32.31 -33.34
CA SER A 43 72.18 32.46 -34.72
C SER A 43 70.67 32.72 -34.73
N ALA A 44 70.17 33.41 -35.76
CA ALA A 44 68.74 33.66 -35.90
C ALA A 44 67.91 32.36 -35.87
N LEU A 45 68.44 31.30 -36.48
CA LEU A 45 67.85 29.96 -36.44
C LEU A 45 67.84 29.34 -35.03
N GLY A 46 68.91 29.50 -34.27
CA GLY A 46 68.98 29.01 -32.88
C GLY A 46 67.93 29.67 -31.98
N LEU A 47 67.68 30.95 -32.20
CA LEU A 47 66.70 31.72 -31.44
C LEU A 47 65.25 31.32 -31.79
N ILE A 48 64.96 31.11 -33.09
CA ILE A 48 63.66 30.59 -33.54
C ILE A 48 63.41 29.18 -33.00
N ALA A 49 64.42 28.30 -33.06
CA ALA A 49 64.31 26.95 -32.52
C ALA A 49 64.04 26.95 -31.01
N LEU A 50 64.68 27.86 -30.27
CA LEU A 50 64.45 28.05 -28.84
C LEU A 50 63.00 28.48 -28.54
N PHE A 51 62.45 29.43 -29.30
CA PHE A 51 61.05 29.83 -29.15
C PHE A 51 60.06 28.70 -29.42
N ILE A 52 60.31 27.88 -30.45
CA ILE A 52 59.47 26.72 -30.75
C ILE A 52 59.55 25.69 -29.62
N LEU A 53 60.74 25.46 -29.07
CA LEU A 53 60.94 24.53 -27.96
C LEU A 53 60.25 25.01 -26.68
N ILE A 54 60.35 26.30 -26.34
CA ILE A 54 59.63 26.91 -25.22
C ILE A 54 58.12 26.78 -25.41
N SER A 55 57.61 27.08 -26.61
CA SER A 55 56.19 26.95 -26.94
C SER A 55 55.69 25.51 -26.73
N LEU A 56 56.46 24.52 -27.18
CA LEU A 56 56.15 23.11 -27.00
C LEU A 56 56.15 22.70 -25.51
N LEU A 57 57.11 23.16 -24.72
CA LEU A 57 57.16 22.90 -23.27
C LEU A 57 55.95 23.51 -22.54
N VAL A 58 55.58 24.75 -22.87
CA VAL A 58 54.40 25.41 -22.29
C VAL A 58 53.12 24.63 -22.61
N GLN A 59 52.95 24.18 -23.86
CA GLN A 59 51.76 23.40 -24.23
C GLN A 59 51.71 22.01 -23.59
N LEU A 60 52.86 21.33 -23.45
CA LEU A 60 52.92 20.08 -22.70
C LEU A 60 52.54 20.30 -21.23
N GLY A 61 53.09 21.32 -20.59
CA GLY A 61 52.73 21.71 -19.23
C GLY A 61 51.23 21.96 -19.07
N TRP A 62 50.63 22.71 -20.01
CA TRP A 62 49.19 22.97 -20.02
C TRP A 62 48.35 21.69 -20.14
N LEU A 63 48.74 20.76 -21.02
CA LEU A 63 48.02 19.49 -21.19
C LEU A 63 48.09 18.60 -19.94
N PHE A 64 49.26 18.55 -19.29
CA PHE A 64 49.41 17.82 -18.03
C PHE A 64 48.60 18.45 -16.91
N ALA A 65 48.64 19.78 -16.77
CA ALA A 65 47.82 20.51 -15.82
C ALA A 65 46.33 20.25 -16.06
N LYS A 66 45.85 20.41 -17.30
CA LYS A 66 44.45 20.14 -17.66
C LYS A 66 44.04 18.70 -17.35
N ARG A 67 44.88 17.71 -17.65
CA ARG A 67 44.60 16.31 -17.31
C ARG A 67 44.54 16.07 -15.80
N TYR A 68 45.44 16.69 -15.05
CA TYR A 68 45.45 16.60 -13.60
C TYR A 68 44.17 17.20 -12.99
N PHE A 69 43.81 18.42 -13.41
CA PHE A 69 42.59 19.08 -12.95
C PHE A 69 41.32 18.31 -13.34
N VAL A 70 41.24 17.79 -14.57
CA VAL A 70 40.10 16.96 -15.00
C VAL A 70 40.02 15.66 -14.19
N ARG A 71 41.16 15.05 -13.81
CA ARG A 71 41.18 13.85 -12.96
C ARG A 71 40.67 14.14 -11.55
N GLU A 72 41.09 15.26 -10.96
CA GLU A 72 40.60 15.69 -9.64
C GLU A 72 39.12 16.09 -9.69
N GLN A 73 38.68 16.74 -10.76
CA GLN A 73 37.27 17.08 -10.97
C GLN A 73 36.41 15.82 -11.11
N ARG A 74 36.88 14.81 -11.86
CA ARG A 74 36.18 13.52 -11.97
C ARG A 74 36.06 12.80 -10.63
N LYS A 75 37.04 12.88 -9.73
CA LYS A 75 36.91 12.29 -8.39
C LYS A 75 35.76 12.89 -7.58
N LYS A 76 35.41 14.15 -7.83
CA LYS A 76 34.25 14.80 -7.20
C LYS A 76 32.92 14.41 -7.86
N GLU A 77 32.93 14.11 -9.15
CA GLU A 77 31.74 13.73 -9.93
C GLU A 77 31.43 12.22 -9.87
N THR A 78 32.45 11.37 -9.75
CA THR A 78 32.30 9.92 -9.61
C THR A 78 32.55 9.52 -8.17
N VAL A 79 31.48 9.35 -7.39
CA VAL A 79 31.55 8.78 -6.05
C VAL A 79 32.01 7.32 -6.17
N LEU A 80 33.20 7.01 -5.67
CA LEU A 80 33.76 5.66 -5.71
C LEU A 80 33.60 4.90 -4.38
N ASN A 81 33.40 5.62 -3.27
CA ASN A 81 33.33 5.05 -1.93
C ASN A 81 32.09 5.55 -1.17
N PHE A 82 31.31 4.62 -0.61
CA PHE A 82 30.12 4.94 0.19
C PHE A 82 30.44 5.86 1.38
N LYS A 83 31.60 5.68 2.04
CA LYS A 83 32.01 6.47 3.22
C LYS A 83 32.33 7.93 2.91
N GLU A 84 32.58 8.27 1.65
CA GLU A 84 32.92 9.63 1.21
C GLU A 84 31.68 10.45 0.84
N LEU A 85 30.51 9.83 0.77
CA LEU A 85 29.22 10.50 0.53
C LEU A 85 28.81 11.37 1.72
N HIS A 86 27.95 12.35 1.46
CA HIS A 86 27.34 13.12 2.53
C HIS A 86 26.48 12.20 3.42
N PRO A 87 26.39 12.39 4.76
CA PRO A 87 25.57 11.54 5.64
C PRO A 87 24.11 11.37 5.19
N TYR A 88 23.49 12.42 4.63
CA TYR A 88 22.13 12.34 4.06
C TYR A 88 22.05 11.47 2.80
N GLU A 89 23.08 11.47 1.95
CA GLU A 89 23.15 10.59 0.77
C GLU A 89 23.39 9.14 1.19
N GLN A 90 24.23 8.93 2.22
CA GLN A 90 24.45 7.62 2.82
C GLN A 90 23.16 7.07 3.42
N LEU A 91 22.43 7.87 4.20
CA LEU A 91 21.10 7.51 4.72
C LEU A 91 20.10 7.21 3.60
N GLY A 92 20.09 8.04 2.54
CA GLY A 92 19.22 7.85 1.39
C GLY A 92 19.49 6.52 0.68
N ILE A 93 20.75 6.17 0.43
CA ILE A 93 21.14 4.88 -0.17
C ILE A 93 20.78 3.72 0.75
N VAL A 94 21.05 3.84 2.06
CA VAL A 94 20.71 2.81 3.04
C VAL A 94 19.20 2.57 3.09
N TRP A 95 18.40 3.63 3.04
CA TRP A 95 16.95 3.55 2.98
C TRP A 95 16.46 2.92 1.67
N LEU A 96 17.00 3.33 0.52
CA LEU A 96 16.64 2.78 -0.81
C LEU A 96 16.97 1.29 -0.95
N LEU A 97 17.99 0.81 -0.24
CA LEU A 97 18.41 -0.60 -0.26
C LEU A 97 17.81 -1.42 0.89
N ASP A 98 16.98 -0.82 1.74
CA ASP A 98 16.49 -1.42 3.00
C ASP A 98 17.61 -2.01 3.88
N ALA A 99 18.81 -1.43 3.81
CA ALA A 99 20.03 -1.93 4.45
C ALA A 99 20.22 -1.35 5.87
N ALA A 100 19.15 -0.84 6.48
CA ALA A 100 19.21 -0.15 7.76
C ALA A 100 19.74 -1.04 8.89
N LYS A 101 19.44 -2.35 8.86
CA LYS A 101 19.94 -3.30 9.85
C LYS A 101 21.47 -3.50 9.73
N ASP A 102 21.99 -3.63 8.52
CA ASP A 102 23.42 -3.84 8.26
C ASP A 102 24.26 -2.59 8.58
N GLN A 103 23.64 -1.41 8.53
CA GLN A 103 24.28 -0.11 8.80
C GLN A 103 23.82 0.53 10.11
N GLN A 104 23.33 -0.26 11.09
CA GLN A 104 22.86 0.23 12.39
C GLN A 104 23.86 1.18 13.07
N VAL A 105 25.13 0.77 13.21
CA VAL A 105 26.20 1.56 13.85
C VAL A 105 26.43 2.91 13.15
N PHE A 106 26.24 2.96 11.82
CA PHE A 106 26.34 4.22 11.08
C PHE A 106 25.15 5.13 11.41
N ILE A 107 23.92 4.60 11.36
CA ILE A 107 22.70 5.37 11.61
C ILE A 107 22.69 5.92 13.04
N GLU A 108 22.97 5.09 14.04
CA GLU A 108 23.09 5.51 15.45
C GLU A 108 24.10 6.65 15.60
N ARG A 109 25.27 6.55 14.94
CA ARG A 109 26.29 7.60 14.99
C ARG A 109 25.81 8.91 14.37
N VAL A 110 25.06 8.86 13.28
CA VAL A 110 24.50 10.06 12.63
C VAL A 110 23.49 10.75 13.54
N PHE A 111 22.67 9.98 14.27
CA PHE A 111 21.62 10.51 15.14
C PHE A 111 22.04 10.70 16.60
N ALA A 112 23.22 10.28 17.03
CA ALA A 112 23.68 10.35 18.42
C ALA A 112 23.71 11.78 19.00
N GLN A 113 23.88 12.80 18.14
CA GLN A 113 23.86 14.21 18.53
C GLN A 113 22.48 14.86 18.38
N SER A 114 21.51 14.12 17.84
CA SER A 114 20.14 14.62 17.64
C SER A 114 19.38 14.59 18.97
N GLY A 115 19.14 15.78 19.53
CA GLY A 115 18.28 15.91 20.71
C GLY A 115 16.83 15.46 20.47
N LEU A 116 16.39 15.37 19.21
CA LEU A 116 15.02 14.98 18.86
C LEU A 116 14.90 13.48 18.59
N LEU A 117 15.82 12.90 17.80
CA LEU A 117 15.66 11.56 17.22
C LEU A 117 16.54 10.47 17.83
N SER A 118 17.60 10.79 18.59
CA SER A 118 18.56 9.77 19.06
C SER A 118 17.86 8.60 19.74
N ASN A 119 17.07 8.88 20.78
CA ASN A 119 16.39 7.85 21.57
C ASN A 119 15.32 7.06 20.77
N ILE A 120 14.69 7.69 19.77
CA ILE A 120 13.70 7.04 18.90
C ILE A 120 14.38 6.09 17.92
N ILE A 121 15.54 6.49 17.37
CA ILE A 121 16.33 5.65 16.47
C ILE A 121 16.91 4.46 17.22
N ASP A 122 17.43 4.68 18.43
CA ASP A 122 17.91 3.59 19.29
C ASP A 122 16.76 2.60 19.59
N ALA A 123 15.60 3.11 20.00
CA ALA A 123 14.40 2.29 20.22
C ALA A 123 13.93 1.54 18.97
N GLN A 124 14.05 2.14 17.78
CA GLN A 124 13.68 1.51 16.51
C GLN A 124 14.58 0.32 16.19
N PHE A 125 15.87 0.39 16.53
CA PHE A 125 16.78 -0.74 16.38
C PHE A 125 16.50 -1.83 17.41
N ASP A 126 16.29 -1.45 18.68
CA ASP A 126 15.91 -2.39 19.75
C ASP A 126 14.62 -3.14 19.37
N TYR A 127 13.60 -2.42 18.89
CA TYR A 127 12.36 -2.98 18.37
C TYR A 127 12.60 -4.00 17.25
N ARG A 128 13.44 -3.66 16.26
CA ARG A 128 13.78 -4.55 15.14
C ARG A 128 14.60 -5.78 15.56
N ASN A 129 15.31 -5.69 16.68
CA ASN A 129 16.06 -6.79 17.26
C ASN A 129 15.19 -7.68 18.19
N GLY A 130 13.97 -7.24 18.50
CA GLY A 130 13.02 -7.94 19.37
C GLY A 130 13.13 -7.55 20.85
N ASP A 131 14.00 -6.60 21.20
CA ASP A 131 14.26 -6.14 22.56
C ASP A 131 13.25 -5.06 22.98
N PHE A 132 11.97 -5.43 23.06
CA PHE A 132 10.86 -4.50 23.27
C PHE A 132 10.94 -3.70 24.57
N ASP A 133 11.43 -4.29 25.66
CA ASP A 133 11.55 -3.59 26.95
C ASP A 133 12.61 -2.48 26.90
N THR A 134 13.75 -2.74 26.26
CA THR A 134 14.80 -1.74 26.04
C THR A 134 14.30 -0.63 25.12
N ALA A 135 13.60 -1.00 24.05
CA ALA A 135 12.99 -0.04 23.14
C ALA A 135 12.05 0.92 23.87
N LEU A 136 11.17 0.41 24.74
CA LEU A 136 10.25 1.22 25.54
C LEU A 136 11.00 2.15 26.52
N GLN A 137 12.05 1.66 27.19
CA GLN A 137 12.89 2.48 28.08
C GLN A 137 13.62 3.60 27.33
N SER A 138 14.06 3.34 26.10
CA SER A 138 14.65 4.36 25.22
C SER A 138 13.59 5.39 24.82
N LEU A 139 12.37 4.94 24.48
CA LEU A 139 11.26 5.84 24.15
C LEU A 139 10.85 6.76 25.31
N ASP A 140 10.93 6.32 26.57
CA ASP A 140 10.63 7.14 27.75
C ASP A 140 11.59 8.33 27.92
N LYS A 141 12.78 8.25 27.33
CA LYS A 141 13.79 9.32 27.35
C LYS A 141 13.65 10.27 26.15
N SER A 142 12.72 10.03 25.24
CA SER A 142 12.55 10.83 24.02
C SER A 142 12.21 12.29 24.36
N ALA A 143 12.64 13.21 23.50
CA ALA A 143 12.30 14.61 23.67
C ALA A 143 10.79 14.82 23.56
N PRO A 144 10.18 15.71 24.38
CA PRO A 144 8.75 16.00 24.29
C PRO A 144 8.29 16.48 22.91
N MET A 145 9.18 17.12 22.14
CA MET A 145 8.89 17.60 20.78
C MET A 145 8.79 16.47 19.74
N ALA A 146 9.25 15.26 20.07
CA ALA A 146 9.20 14.06 19.22
C ALA A 146 8.13 13.06 19.67
N PHE A 147 7.22 13.51 20.54
CA PHE A 147 6.22 12.67 21.21
C PHE A 147 5.43 11.81 20.21
N GLU A 148 4.92 12.40 19.12
CA GLU A 148 4.10 11.67 18.15
C GLU A 148 4.87 10.51 17.51
N LEU A 149 6.13 10.71 17.16
CA LEU A 149 6.97 9.65 16.58
C LEU A 149 7.28 8.55 17.60
N ALA A 150 7.55 8.94 18.85
CA ALA A 150 7.78 7.99 19.94
C ALA A 150 6.54 7.14 20.21
N GLU A 151 5.35 7.76 20.22
CA GLU A 151 4.08 7.07 20.42
C GLU A 151 3.73 6.11 19.28
N LEU A 152 4.00 6.48 18.03
CA LEU A 152 3.78 5.57 16.90
C LEU A 152 4.58 4.27 17.07
N LEU A 153 5.86 4.36 17.46
CA LEU A 153 6.68 3.18 17.71
C LEU A 153 6.23 2.42 18.98
N ARG A 154 5.81 3.14 20.03
CA ARG A 154 5.27 2.54 21.24
C ARG A 154 4.03 1.68 20.95
N ILE A 155 3.14 2.16 20.09
CA ILE A 155 1.97 1.42 19.61
C ILE A 155 2.39 0.17 18.84
N ASP A 156 3.36 0.26 17.93
CA ASP A 156 3.88 -0.92 17.23
C ASP A 156 4.39 -1.99 18.20
N ILE A 157 5.17 -1.58 19.20
CA ILE A 157 5.68 -2.49 20.24
C ILE A 157 4.52 -3.15 21.00
N PHE A 158 3.49 -2.40 21.39
CA PHE A 158 2.32 -2.99 22.06
C PHE A 158 1.55 -3.96 21.17
N LEU A 159 1.42 -3.67 19.87
CA LEU A 159 0.79 -4.57 18.90
C LEU A 159 1.61 -5.85 18.67
N GLU A 160 2.94 -5.78 18.63
CA GLU A 160 3.80 -6.97 18.54
C GLU A 160 3.73 -7.84 19.81
N ARG A 161 3.57 -7.21 20.97
CA ARG A 161 3.41 -7.90 22.27
C ARG A 161 2.00 -8.41 22.53
N LEU A 162 1.06 -8.20 21.60
CA LEU A 162 -0.38 -8.50 21.76
C LEU A 162 -1.03 -7.76 22.95
N GLU A 163 -0.46 -6.63 23.37
CA GLU A 163 -1.00 -5.74 24.41
C GLU A 163 -2.01 -4.76 23.78
N THR A 164 -3.04 -5.31 23.12
CA THR A 164 -3.94 -4.55 22.23
C THR A 164 -4.78 -3.48 22.92
N GLU A 165 -5.13 -3.68 24.19
CA GLU A 165 -5.85 -2.67 24.99
C GLU A 165 -5.02 -1.40 25.23
N LYS A 166 -3.70 -1.59 25.47
CA LYS A 166 -2.77 -0.45 25.57
C LYS A 166 -2.62 0.22 24.21
N ALA A 167 -2.39 -0.56 23.16
CA ALA A 167 -2.29 -0.03 21.80
C ALA A 167 -3.52 0.81 21.42
N LEU A 168 -4.74 0.33 21.74
CA LEU A 168 -5.99 1.05 21.54
C LEU A 168 -5.98 2.40 22.27
N THR A 169 -5.68 2.40 23.57
CA THR A 169 -5.66 3.63 24.38
C THR A 169 -4.71 4.68 23.81
N HIS A 170 -3.50 4.26 23.40
CA HIS A 170 -2.50 5.16 22.82
C HIS A 170 -2.90 5.65 21.42
N LEU A 171 -3.52 4.81 20.60
CA LEU A 171 -4.06 5.21 19.30
C LEU A 171 -5.22 6.21 19.43
N GLU A 172 -6.13 6.00 20.39
CA GLU A 172 -7.19 6.96 20.68
C GLU A 172 -6.63 8.29 21.18
N PHE A 173 -5.60 8.27 22.02
CA PHE A 173 -4.92 9.48 22.44
C PHE A 173 -4.37 10.27 21.24
N LEU A 174 -3.62 9.61 20.34
CA LEU A 174 -3.05 10.26 19.16
C LEU A 174 -4.12 10.85 18.23
N SER A 175 -5.29 10.22 18.16
CA SER A 175 -6.40 10.69 17.33
C SER A 175 -7.06 11.98 17.83
N GLN A 176 -6.90 12.31 19.12
CA GLN A 176 -7.39 13.55 19.74
C GLN A 176 -6.29 14.60 19.90
N HIS A 177 -5.03 14.18 19.78
CA HIS A 177 -3.85 15.02 19.96
C HIS A 177 -3.64 15.96 18.76
N GLN A 178 -3.34 17.22 19.05
CA GLN A 178 -3.03 18.20 18.01
C GLN A 178 -1.63 17.95 17.45
N LEU A 179 -1.54 17.72 16.14
CA LEU A 179 -0.28 17.48 15.46
C LEU A 179 0.72 18.63 15.67
N SER A 180 1.94 18.29 16.07
CA SER A 180 3.02 19.26 16.20
C SER A 180 3.27 20.06 14.91
N PRO A 181 3.57 21.37 14.99
CA PRO A 181 3.71 22.23 13.81
C PRO A 181 4.73 21.75 12.78
N TRP A 182 5.81 21.10 13.22
CA TRP A 182 6.88 20.63 12.33
C TRP A 182 6.52 19.35 11.55
N LEU A 183 5.45 18.64 11.94
CA LEU A 183 4.93 17.48 11.22
C LEU A 183 3.87 17.85 10.17
N THR A 184 3.43 19.12 10.12
CA THR A 184 2.37 19.56 9.19
C THR A 184 2.76 19.37 7.73
N GLU A 185 4.03 19.59 7.37
CA GLU A 185 4.53 19.38 6.01
C GLU A 185 4.45 17.90 5.56
N ILE A 186 4.43 16.97 6.52
CA ILE A 186 4.38 15.52 6.29
C ILE A 186 3.14 14.86 6.91
N GLU A 187 2.08 15.63 7.15
CA GLU A 187 0.86 15.18 7.81
C GLU A 187 0.24 13.96 7.12
N ASN A 188 0.22 13.93 5.79
CA ASN A 188 -0.31 12.80 5.04
C ASN A 188 0.44 11.49 5.35
N ALA A 189 1.77 11.52 5.47
CA ALA A 189 2.55 10.34 5.80
C ALA A 189 2.30 9.89 7.25
N TYR A 190 2.13 10.84 8.16
CA TYR A 190 1.74 10.59 9.55
C TYR A 190 0.35 9.93 9.64
N GLN A 191 -0.65 10.46 8.93
CA GLN A 191 -1.99 9.90 8.89
C GLN A 191 -2.00 8.49 8.28
N GLN A 192 -1.27 8.27 7.19
CA GLN A 192 -1.10 6.94 6.61
C GLN A 192 -0.50 5.95 7.61
N ARG A 193 0.50 6.38 8.40
CA ARG A 193 1.08 5.54 9.45
C ARG A 193 0.06 5.20 10.53
N ILE A 194 -0.74 6.17 10.99
CA ILE A 194 -1.82 5.94 11.95
C ILE A 194 -2.86 4.97 11.40
N THR A 195 -3.33 5.17 10.17
CA THR A 195 -4.30 4.28 9.52
C THR A 195 -3.77 2.84 9.43
N ALA A 196 -2.47 2.66 9.13
CA ALA A 196 -1.84 1.34 9.11
C ALA A 196 -1.82 0.68 10.51
N LEU A 197 -1.56 1.45 11.57
CA LEU A 197 -1.61 0.94 12.95
C LEU A 197 -3.03 0.55 13.37
N TRP A 198 -4.04 1.37 13.03
CA TRP A 198 -5.44 1.02 13.22
C TRP A 198 -5.82 -0.26 12.46
N GLY A 199 -5.36 -0.39 11.21
CA GLY A 199 -5.52 -1.60 10.42
C GLY A 199 -4.92 -2.82 11.11
N LYS A 200 -3.68 -2.73 11.60
CA LYS A 200 -3.02 -3.82 12.34
C LYS A 200 -3.80 -4.22 13.59
N LEU A 201 -4.26 -3.25 14.40
CA LEU A 201 -5.10 -3.51 15.57
C LEU A 201 -6.41 -4.22 15.19
N ALA A 202 -7.12 -3.69 14.19
CA ALA A 202 -8.41 -4.20 13.74
C ALA A 202 -8.32 -5.64 13.23
N LEU A 203 -7.21 -6.01 12.58
CA LEU A 203 -7.01 -7.38 12.10
C LEU A 203 -6.58 -8.35 13.21
N GLN A 204 -5.78 -7.91 14.18
CA GLN A 204 -5.35 -8.75 15.30
C GLN A 204 -6.48 -9.01 16.32
N LYS A 205 -7.24 -7.96 16.67
CA LYS A 205 -8.34 -8.00 17.64
C LYS A 205 -9.55 -7.19 17.13
N PRO A 206 -10.38 -7.79 16.24
CA PRO A 206 -11.49 -7.11 15.59
C PRO A 206 -12.54 -6.52 16.55
N TRP A 207 -12.80 -7.24 17.65
CA TRP A 207 -13.78 -6.84 18.67
C TRP A 207 -13.25 -5.72 19.57
N VAL A 208 -11.95 -5.72 19.92
CA VAL A 208 -11.32 -4.62 20.66
C VAL A 208 -11.37 -3.32 19.84
N PHE A 209 -11.15 -3.40 18.53
CA PHE A 209 -11.29 -2.25 17.64
C PHE A 209 -12.72 -1.66 17.59
N LEU A 210 -13.77 -2.44 17.91
CA LEU A 210 -15.14 -1.88 17.97
C LEU A 210 -15.35 -0.91 19.12
N GLN A 211 -14.51 -0.97 20.16
CA GLN A 211 -14.57 -0.07 21.31
C GLN A 211 -14.13 1.35 20.97
N THR A 212 -13.55 1.58 19.79
CA THR A 212 -13.07 2.93 19.41
C THR A 212 -14.23 3.91 19.33
N THR A 213 -14.01 5.08 19.92
CA THR A 213 -15.00 6.18 19.89
C THR A 213 -15.13 6.85 18.52
N GLN A 214 -14.11 6.71 17.66
CA GLN A 214 -14.06 7.33 16.34
C GLN A 214 -14.46 6.38 15.20
N TYR A 215 -14.92 6.98 14.10
CA TYR A 215 -15.32 6.31 12.87
C TYR A 215 -14.38 6.67 11.72
N GLY A 216 -14.33 5.83 10.66
CA GLY A 216 -13.55 6.15 9.45
C GLY A 216 -12.02 5.99 9.59
N LEU A 217 -11.57 5.28 10.62
CA LEU A 217 -10.13 5.09 10.93
C LEU A 217 -9.41 4.15 9.95
N LEU A 218 -10.15 3.32 9.22
CA LEU A 218 -9.62 2.31 8.31
C LEU A 218 -9.78 2.77 6.85
N ASP A 219 -8.76 2.48 6.05
CA ASP A 219 -8.88 2.54 4.59
C ASP A 219 -9.83 1.44 4.07
N ALA A 220 -10.09 1.46 2.75
CA ALA A 220 -11.05 0.55 2.15
C ALA A 220 -10.65 -0.93 2.28
N GLU A 221 -9.37 -1.25 2.17
CA GLU A 221 -8.86 -2.61 2.20
C GLU A 221 -8.91 -3.18 3.63
N HIS A 222 -8.33 -2.47 4.59
CA HIS A 222 -8.32 -2.88 6.00
C HIS A 222 -9.73 -2.98 6.57
N ARG A 223 -10.65 -2.12 6.13
CA ARG A 223 -12.05 -2.20 6.54
C ARG A 223 -12.71 -3.50 6.09
N ASP A 224 -12.55 -3.88 4.82
CA ASP A 224 -13.16 -5.11 4.31
C ASP A 224 -12.52 -6.35 4.95
N LEU A 225 -11.20 -6.34 5.17
CA LEU A 225 -10.51 -7.39 5.92
C LEU A 225 -10.98 -7.47 7.38
N TRP A 226 -11.20 -6.34 8.05
CA TRP A 226 -11.74 -6.30 9.40
C TRP A 226 -13.16 -6.90 9.48
N LEU A 227 -14.05 -6.57 8.53
CA LEU A 227 -15.39 -7.18 8.47
C LEU A 227 -15.31 -8.69 8.25
N GLN A 228 -14.38 -9.17 7.44
CA GLN A 228 -14.13 -10.60 7.28
C GLN A 228 -13.65 -11.25 8.58
N GLN A 229 -12.73 -10.60 9.31
CA GLN A 229 -12.29 -11.10 10.61
C GLN A 229 -13.42 -11.16 11.64
N LEU A 230 -14.31 -10.17 11.67
CA LEU A 230 -15.52 -10.21 12.51
C LEU A 230 -16.42 -11.40 12.15
N LEU A 231 -16.60 -11.72 10.87
CA LEU A 231 -17.38 -12.88 10.43
C LEU A 231 -16.74 -14.21 10.84
N ILE A 232 -15.41 -14.31 10.77
CA ILE A 232 -14.65 -15.51 11.17
C ILE A 232 -14.75 -15.72 12.69
N GLN A 233 -14.62 -14.64 13.46
CA GLN A 233 -14.56 -14.69 14.93
C GLN A 233 -15.93 -14.39 15.58
N PHE A 234 -17.02 -14.47 14.82
CA PHE A 234 -18.36 -14.07 15.29
C PHE A 234 -18.83 -14.82 16.52
N GLU A 235 -18.60 -16.14 16.55
CA GLU A 235 -19.03 -17.00 17.67
C GLU A 235 -18.28 -16.71 18.98
N GLN A 236 -17.22 -15.90 18.94
CA GLN A 236 -16.44 -15.49 20.12
C GLN A 236 -16.89 -14.13 20.69
N ALA A 237 -17.86 -13.46 20.05
CA ALA A 237 -18.31 -12.14 20.47
C ALA A 237 -19.06 -12.18 21.80
N SER A 238 -18.80 -11.20 22.66
CA SER A 238 -19.61 -10.95 23.85
C SER A 238 -20.92 -10.22 23.51
N VAL A 239 -21.85 -10.15 24.46
CA VAL A 239 -23.10 -9.38 24.28
C VAL A 239 -22.80 -7.89 24.07
N ASP A 240 -21.81 -7.35 24.79
CA ASP A 240 -21.41 -5.95 24.67
C ASP A 240 -20.79 -5.67 23.29
N ASP A 241 -19.98 -6.60 22.78
CA ASP A 241 -19.39 -6.53 21.45
C ASP A 241 -20.46 -6.47 20.34
N LEU A 242 -21.49 -7.32 20.44
CA LEU A 242 -22.61 -7.30 19.50
C LEU A 242 -23.38 -5.99 19.59
N ALA A 243 -23.61 -5.46 20.79
CA ALA A 243 -24.25 -4.16 20.97
C ALA A 243 -23.44 -3.02 20.33
N LEU A 244 -22.11 -3.02 20.47
CA LEU A 244 -21.23 -2.06 19.82
C LEU A 244 -21.26 -2.19 18.29
N LEU A 245 -21.28 -3.41 17.75
CA LEU A 245 -21.39 -3.64 16.31
C LEU A 245 -22.72 -3.11 15.74
N GLN A 246 -23.82 -3.30 16.48
CA GLN A 246 -25.12 -2.76 16.11
C GLN A 246 -25.11 -1.22 16.08
N GLN A 247 -24.60 -0.60 17.13
CA GLN A 247 -24.46 0.86 17.20
C GLN A 247 -23.57 1.39 16.07
N ARG A 248 -22.45 0.71 15.79
CA ARG A 248 -21.53 1.05 14.70
C ARG A 248 -22.25 1.02 13.35
N TYR A 249 -23.04 -0.02 13.08
CA TYR A 249 -23.81 -0.11 11.84
C TYR A 249 -24.81 1.04 11.71
N LEU A 250 -25.58 1.32 12.76
CA LEU A 250 -26.58 2.38 12.76
C LEU A 250 -25.95 3.76 12.54
N ALA A 251 -24.81 4.03 13.17
CA ALA A 251 -24.07 5.28 12.98
C ALA A 251 -23.58 5.46 11.53
N LEU A 252 -23.21 4.37 10.86
CA LEU A 252 -22.61 4.37 9.52
C LEU A 252 -23.58 4.00 8.40
N GLN A 253 -24.89 3.87 8.68
CA GLN A 253 -25.84 3.28 7.74
C GLN A 253 -25.88 4.00 6.38
N SER A 254 -25.87 5.33 6.39
CA SER A 254 -25.87 6.15 5.17
C SER A 254 -24.58 5.99 4.36
N GLU A 255 -23.43 5.95 5.04
CA GLU A 255 -22.13 5.73 4.39
C GLU A 255 -22.02 4.31 3.81
N ILE A 256 -22.54 3.30 4.52
CA ILE A 256 -22.47 1.90 4.07
C ILE A 256 -23.18 1.73 2.72
N GLN A 257 -24.31 2.39 2.49
CA GLN A 257 -25.02 2.31 1.21
C GLN A 257 -24.18 2.83 0.03
N LEU A 258 -23.29 3.80 0.27
CA LEU A 258 -22.40 4.38 -0.73
C LEU A 258 -21.12 3.57 -0.96
N ARG A 259 -20.87 2.53 -0.17
CA ARG A 259 -19.65 1.71 -0.27
C ARG A 259 -19.71 0.72 -1.44
N PRO A 260 -18.54 0.20 -1.87
CA PRO A 260 -18.48 -0.85 -2.88
C PRO A 260 -19.35 -2.06 -2.51
N TYR A 261 -19.89 -2.72 -3.53
CA TYR A 261 -20.82 -3.83 -3.36
C TYR A 261 -20.28 -4.94 -2.43
N SER A 262 -19.01 -5.33 -2.60
CA SER A 262 -18.35 -6.33 -1.76
C SER A 262 -18.41 -6.00 -0.26
N SER A 263 -18.17 -4.73 0.09
CA SER A 263 -18.21 -4.24 1.46
C SER A 263 -19.63 -4.31 2.03
N LYS A 264 -20.63 -3.98 1.23
CA LYS A 264 -22.05 -4.06 1.61
C LYS A 264 -22.50 -5.50 1.86
N VAL A 265 -22.04 -6.45 1.05
CA VAL A 265 -22.31 -7.89 1.25
C VAL A 265 -21.71 -8.39 2.57
N LEU A 266 -20.50 -7.96 2.93
CA LEU A 266 -19.89 -8.32 4.22
C LEU A 266 -20.74 -7.81 5.40
N TRP A 267 -21.22 -6.57 5.33
CA TRP A 267 -22.18 -6.05 6.31
C TRP A 267 -23.46 -6.86 6.36
N LEU A 268 -24.04 -7.20 5.20
CA LEU A 268 -25.25 -8.02 5.15
C LEU A 268 -25.05 -9.38 5.85
N LYS A 269 -23.91 -10.05 5.61
CA LYS A 269 -23.56 -11.31 6.26
C LYS A 269 -23.45 -11.19 7.79
N LEU A 270 -22.92 -10.07 8.29
CA LEU A 270 -22.89 -9.79 9.73
C LEU A 270 -24.29 -9.58 10.30
N LEU A 271 -25.11 -8.75 9.64
CA LEU A 271 -26.49 -8.48 10.07
C LEU A 271 -27.35 -9.76 10.06
N ALA A 272 -27.10 -10.69 9.13
CA ALA A 272 -27.81 -11.97 9.06
C ALA A 272 -27.63 -12.82 10.33
N ARG A 273 -26.53 -12.62 11.07
CA ARG A 273 -26.23 -13.32 12.32
C ARG A 273 -26.76 -12.60 13.57
N MET A 274 -27.36 -11.42 13.42
CA MET A 274 -27.91 -10.62 14.53
C MET A 274 -29.44 -10.49 14.37
N PRO A 275 -30.23 -11.32 15.06
CA PRO A 275 -31.69 -11.31 14.93
C PRO A 275 -32.33 -9.94 15.24
N GLU A 276 -31.74 -9.17 16.16
CA GLU A 276 -32.22 -7.83 16.53
C GLU A 276 -32.15 -6.83 15.37
N MET A 277 -31.26 -7.05 14.40
CA MET A 277 -31.03 -6.17 13.26
C MET A 277 -31.82 -6.59 12.00
N GLY A 278 -32.92 -7.32 12.19
CA GLY A 278 -33.71 -7.88 11.09
C GLY A 278 -34.25 -6.84 10.10
N LEU A 279 -34.61 -5.64 10.57
CA LEU A 279 -35.06 -4.55 9.70
C LEU A 279 -33.90 -4.03 8.83
N GLN A 280 -32.77 -3.74 9.46
CA GLN A 280 -31.57 -3.23 8.79
C GLN A 280 -31.01 -4.22 7.77
N HIS A 281 -31.04 -5.51 8.11
CA HIS A 281 -30.69 -6.59 7.19
C HIS A 281 -31.61 -6.58 5.97
N ALA A 282 -32.93 -6.54 6.17
CA ALA A 282 -33.90 -6.56 5.08
C ALA A 282 -33.73 -5.34 4.16
N ASP A 283 -33.54 -4.16 4.72
CA ASP A 283 -33.33 -2.92 3.96
C ASP A 283 -32.05 -2.98 3.13
N LEU A 284 -30.94 -3.41 3.73
CA LEU A 284 -29.65 -3.54 3.02
C LEU A 284 -29.72 -4.59 1.92
N ALA A 285 -30.34 -5.75 2.17
CA ALA A 285 -30.48 -6.81 1.18
C ALA A 285 -31.32 -6.35 -0.02
N LEU A 286 -32.47 -5.70 0.24
CA LEU A 286 -33.32 -5.17 -0.82
C LEU A 286 -32.61 -4.08 -1.63
N HIS A 287 -31.84 -3.21 -0.97
CA HIS A 287 -31.00 -2.23 -1.66
C HIS A 287 -29.96 -2.91 -2.57
N LEU A 288 -29.27 -3.95 -2.09
CA LEU A 288 -28.30 -4.71 -2.89
C LEU A 288 -28.96 -5.41 -4.08
N LEU A 289 -30.12 -6.04 -3.87
CA LEU A 289 -30.90 -6.69 -4.94
C LEU A 289 -31.44 -5.68 -5.95
N GLN A 290 -31.70 -4.45 -5.53
CA GLN A 290 -32.05 -3.37 -6.44
C GLN A 290 -30.85 -2.90 -7.28
N GLU A 291 -29.62 -2.99 -6.80
CA GLU A 291 -28.45 -2.64 -7.62
C GLU A 291 -28.15 -3.73 -8.64
N HIS A 292 -28.05 -4.98 -8.18
CA HIS A 292 -27.91 -6.15 -9.04
C HIS A 292 -28.47 -7.41 -8.38
N PHE A 293 -28.93 -8.35 -9.19
CA PHE A 293 -29.37 -9.64 -8.64
C PHE A 293 -28.16 -10.48 -8.22
N ASP A 294 -28.10 -10.84 -6.95
CA ASP A 294 -27.11 -11.76 -6.39
C ASP A 294 -27.85 -12.91 -5.68
N PRO A 295 -27.64 -14.17 -6.12
CA PRO A 295 -28.26 -15.34 -5.52
C PRO A 295 -28.02 -15.50 -4.01
N GLU A 296 -26.82 -15.18 -3.52
CA GLU A 296 -26.47 -15.29 -2.10
C GLU A 296 -27.21 -14.23 -1.28
N VAL A 297 -27.24 -12.98 -1.77
CA VAL A 297 -27.98 -11.89 -1.11
C VAL A 297 -29.47 -12.18 -1.08
N PHE A 298 -30.04 -12.68 -2.19
CA PHE A 298 -31.45 -13.05 -2.24
C PHE A 298 -31.76 -14.17 -1.25
N TYR A 299 -30.90 -15.19 -1.19
CA TYR A 299 -31.03 -16.29 -0.24
C TYR A 299 -31.03 -15.80 1.20
N LEU A 300 -30.07 -14.95 1.59
CA LEU A 300 -29.98 -14.37 2.94
C LEU A 300 -31.25 -13.59 3.30
N TRP A 301 -31.72 -12.74 2.39
CA TRP A 301 -32.97 -11.99 2.57
C TRP A 301 -34.17 -12.91 2.74
N PHE A 302 -34.38 -13.84 1.81
CA PHE A 302 -35.55 -14.71 1.77
C PHE A 302 -35.60 -15.61 3.00
N GLN A 303 -34.48 -16.24 3.36
CA GLN A 303 -34.39 -17.08 4.56
C GLN A 303 -34.78 -16.30 5.80
N GLN A 304 -34.28 -15.07 5.97
CA GLN A 304 -34.61 -14.27 7.14
C GLN A 304 -36.10 -13.91 7.20
N GLN A 305 -36.76 -13.65 6.07
CA GLN A 305 -38.20 -13.37 6.07
C GLN A 305 -39.02 -14.59 6.51
N LEU A 306 -38.61 -15.78 6.10
CA LEU A 306 -39.30 -17.04 6.44
C LEU A 306 -39.05 -17.51 7.88
N LEU A 307 -37.90 -17.18 8.48
CA LEU A 307 -37.57 -17.54 9.85
C LEU A 307 -38.27 -16.66 10.91
N LYS A 308 -39.02 -15.64 10.50
CA LYS A 308 -39.85 -14.84 11.41
C LYS A 308 -40.93 -15.71 12.06
N GLN A 309 -41.30 -15.41 13.31
CA GLN A 309 -42.38 -16.14 14.00
C GLN A 309 -43.70 -16.13 13.22
N ILE A 310 -43.99 -15.02 12.54
CA ILE A 310 -45.14 -14.85 11.65
C ILE A 310 -44.61 -14.27 10.33
N PRO A 311 -44.30 -15.11 9.33
CA PRO A 311 -43.83 -14.64 8.02
C PRO A 311 -44.96 -13.89 7.28
N ASP A 312 -44.65 -12.69 6.78
CA ASP A 312 -45.55 -11.95 5.90
C ASP A 312 -45.36 -12.41 4.44
N TYR A 313 -46.00 -13.52 4.09
CA TYR A 313 -45.92 -14.12 2.76
C TYR A 313 -46.37 -13.16 1.64
N ALA A 314 -47.33 -12.27 1.91
CA ALA A 314 -47.83 -11.32 0.92
C ALA A 314 -46.78 -10.25 0.60
N TYR A 315 -46.11 -9.72 1.63
CA TYR A 315 -44.99 -8.80 1.44
C TYR A 315 -43.83 -9.44 0.67
N VAL A 316 -43.44 -10.67 1.05
CA VAL A 316 -42.34 -11.38 0.39
C VAL A 316 -42.67 -11.65 -1.08
N GLU A 317 -43.89 -12.11 -1.39
CA GLU A 317 -44.34 -12.31 -2.76
C GLU A 317 -44.28 -11.02 -3.57
N GLN A 318 -44.79 -9.91 -3.02
CA GLN A 318 -44.76 -8.61 -3.70
C GLN A 318 -43.33 -8.17 -4.04
N ARG A 319 -42.37 -8.39 -3.13
CA ARG A 319 -40.95 -8.09 -3.39
C ARG A 319 -40.36 -9.00 -4.47
N ILE A 320 -40.70 -10.28 -4.47
CA ILE A 320 -40.25 -11.18 -5.54
C ILE A 320 -40.82 -10.75 -6.90
N LEU A 321 -42.10 -10.39 -6.98
CA LEU A 321 -42.72 -9.91 -8.21
C LEU A 321 -42.02 -8.64 -8.74
N GLN A 322 -41.63 -7.72 -7.84
CA GLN A 322 -40.85 -6.54 -8.21
C GLN A 322 -39.47 -6.91 -8.78
N LEU A 323 -38.81 -7.91 -8.19
CA LEU A 323 -37.52 -8.41 -8.70
C LEU A 323 -37.68 -9.14 -10.04
N GLU A 324 -38.74 -9.91 -10.25
CA GLU A 324 -39.03 -10.58 -11.53
C GLU A 324 -39.28 -9.57 -12.67
N GLN A 325 -39.91 -8.43 -12.36
CA GLN A 325 -40.09 -7.35 -13.33
C GLN A 325 -38.77 -6.73 -13.78
N LYS A 326 -37.77 -6.68 -12.88
CA LYS A 326 -36.45 -6.12 -13.17
C LYS A 326 -35.48 -7.13 -13.78
N TYR A 327 -35.46 -8.35 -13.23
CA TYR A 327 -34.57 -9.43 -13.62
C TYR A 327 -35.38 -10.54 -14.24
N THR A 328 -35.37 -10.59 -15.57
CA THR A 328 -36.08 -11.64 -16.31
C THR A 328 -35.32 -12.95 -16.24
N SER A 329 -36.05 -14.07 -16.31
CA SER A 329 -35.49 -15.41 -16.45
C SER A 329 -34.61 -15.88 -15.28
N VAL A 330 -34.96 -15.52 -14.04
CA VAL A 330 -34.23 -15.94 -12.82
C VAL A 330 -34.96 -17.10 -12.12
N PRO A 331 -34.50 -18.37 -12.25
CA PRO A 331 -35.20 -19.52 -11.70
C PRO A 331 -35.36 -19.50 -10.18
N MET A 332 -34.42 -18.86 -9.48
CA MET A 332 -34.45 -18.70 -8.03
C MET A 332 -35.67 -17.92 -7.51
N LEU A 333 -36.13 -16.92 -8.26
CA LEU A 333 -37.32 -16.16 -7.89
C LEU A 333 -38.58 -17.02 -8.01
N THR A 334 -38.66 -17.82 -9.07
CA THR A 334 -39.72 -18.80 -9.29
C THR A 334 -39.70 -19.90 -8.22
N PHE A 335 -38.51 -20.40 -7.87
CA PHE A 335 -38.32 -21.34 -6.77
C PHE A 335 -38.85 -20.77 -5.44
N ALA A 336 -38.50 -19.52 -5.11
CA ALA A 336 -38.97 -18.86 -3.90
C ALA A 336 -40.50 -18.66 -3.88
N LYS A 337 -41.10 -18.24 -5.01
CA LYS A 337 -42.57 -18.12 -5.14
C LYS A 337 -43.29 -19.44 -4.91
N TRP A 338 -42.73 -20.56 -5.41
CA TRP A 338 -43.31 -21.87 -5.18
C TRP A 338 -43.43 -22.18 -3.69
N HIS A 339 -42.40 -21.89 -2.89
CA HIS A 339 -42.45 -22.09 -1.44
C HIS A 339 -43.53 -21.23 -0.77
N ILE A 340 -43.70 -19.98 -1.22
CA ILE A 340 -44.77 -19.10 -0.74
C ILE A 340 -46.15 -19.67 -1.08
N TYR A 341 -46.35 -20.15 -2.30
CA TYR A 341 -47.63 -20.71 -2.75
C TYR A 341 -47.99 -21.97 -1.98
N MET A 342 -47.02 -22.84 -1.73
CA MET A 342 -47.23 -24.01 -0.88
C MET A 342 -47.56 -23.64 0.57
N ALA A 343 -46.87 -22.66 1.15
CA ALA A 343 -47.13 -22.19 2.51
C ALA A 343 -48.47 -21.46 2.68
N THR A 344 -49.01 -20.90 1.59
CA THR A 344 -50.30 -20.19 1.56
C THR A 344 -51.43 -21.03 0.95
N GLU A 345 -51.24 -22.35 0.84
CA GLU A 345 -52.21 -23.32 0.32
C GLU A 345 -52.66 -23.11 -1.15
N ARG A 346 -51.95 -22.27 -1.92
CA ARG A 346 -52.19 -22.01 -3.35
C ARG A 346 -51.53 -23.06 -4.25
N LYS A 347 -51.89 -24.33 -4.04
CA LYS A 347 -51.25 -25.48 -4.71
C LYS A 347 -51.35 -25.44 -6.24
N SER A 348 -52.48 -25.00 -6.80
CA SER A 348 -52.67 -24.90 -8.25
C SER A 348 -51.72 -23.90 -8.92
N GLU A 349 -51.48 -22.76 -8.27
CA GLU A 349 -50.51 -21.75 -8.74
C GLU A 349 -49.09 -22.28 -8.62
N ALA A 350 -48.78 -23.01 -7.54
CA ALA A 350 -47.47 -23.65 -7.34
C ALA A 350 -47.16 -24.67 -8.46
N GLU A 351 -48.13 -25.49 -8.85
CA GLU A 351 -47.97 -26.46 -9.94
C GLU A 351 -47.68 -25.80 -11.29
N GLN A 352 -48.29 -24.64 -11.58
CA GLN A 352 -48.02 -23.90 -12.82
C GLN A 352 -46.55 -23.44 -12.92
N LEU A 353 -45.93 -23.09 -11.79
CA LEU A 353 -44.53 -22.68 -11.75
C LEU A 353 -43.56 -23.82 -12.12
N LEU A 354 -43.93 -25.08 -11.88
CA LEU A 354 -43.06 -26.24 -12.12
C LEU A 354 -42.75 -26.49 -13.60
N VAL A 355 -43.58 -25.96 -14.51
CA VAL A 355 -43.38 -26.04 -15.96
C VAL A 355 -42.24 -25.12 -16.43
N LEU A 356 -41.93 -24.08 -15.64
CA LEU A 356 -40.89 -23.11 -15.96
C LEU A 356 -39.49 -23.70 -15.69
N TYR A 357 -38.52 -23.32 -16.53
CA TYR A 357 -37.11 -23.73 -16.44
C TYR A 357 -36.91 -25.27 -16.31
N PRO A 358 -37.21 -26.05 -17.37
CA PRO A 358 -37.13 -27.51 -17.33
C PRO A 358 -35.73 -28.04 -17.01
N ASP A 359 -34.68 -27.35 -17.44
CA ASP A 359 -33.29 -27.81 -17.26
C ASP A 359 -32.63 -27.26 -15.97
N ASN A 360 -33.36 -26.50 -15.15
CA ASN A 360 -32.79 -25.92 -13.93
C ASN A 360 -32.85 -26.87 -12.73
N ILE A 361 -31.75 -26.97 -11.97
CA ILE A 361 -31.57 -27.86 -10.82
C ILE A 361 -32.61 -27.58 -9.71
N LEU A 362 -32.83 -26.31 -9.36
CA LEU A 362 -33.78 -25.92 -8.31
C LEU A 362 -35.22 -26.29 -8.67
N MET A 363 -35.62 -26.05 -9.92
CA MET A 363 -36.95 -26.42 -10.42
C MET A 363 -37.09 -27.94 -10.57
N GLY A 364 -36.01 -28.64 -10.93
CA GLY A 364 -35.94 -30.10 -10.94
C GLY A 364 -36.17 -30.70 -9.55
N TYR A 365 -35.52 -30.14 -8.54
CA TYR A 365 -35.76 -30.50 -7.14
C TYR A 365 -37.24 -30.33 -6.76
N LEU A 366 -37.85 -29.19 -7.09
CA LEU A 366 -39.27 -28.94 -6.76
C LEU A 366 -40.22 -29.91 -7.46
N ARG A 367 -39.97 -30.27 -8.73
CA ARG A 367 -40.77 -31.28 -9.45
C ARG A 367 -40.68 -32.67 -8.82
N ILE A 368 -39.48 -33.08 -8.41
CA ILE A 368 -39.31 -34.36 -7.73
C ILE A 368 -40.00 -34.30 -6.37
N LYS A 369 -39.79 -33.23 -5.60
CA LYS A 369 -40.42 -33.00 -4.29
C LYS A 369 -41.96 -33.03 -4.38
N SER A 370 -42.56 -32.36 -5.37
CA SER A 370 -44.01 -32.36 -5.56
C SER A 370 -44.56 -33.73 -5.90
N THR A 371 -43.78 -34.58 -6.60
CA THR A 371 -44.17 -35.95 -6.96
C THR A 371 -44.08 -36.90 -5.78
N LEU A 372 -43.12 -36.68 -4.88
CA LEU A 372 -42.92 -37.50 -3.68
C LEU A 372 -43.98 -37.26 -2.58
N GLY A 373 -44.74 -36.17 -2.66
CA GLY A 373 -45.78 -35.82 -1.68
C GLY A 373 -45.22 -35.65 -0.27
N ASP A 374 -46.02 -35.98 0.75
CA ASP A 374 -45.63 -35.82 2.17
C ASP A 374 -44.81 -37.00 2.73
N ASN A 375 -44.03 -37.73 1.90
CA ASN A 375 -43.18 -38.81 2.41
C ASN A 375 -41.86 -38.25 2.98
N PRO A 376 -41.71 -38.17 4.32
CA PRO A 376 -40.60 -37.47 4.94
C PRO A 376 -39.24 -38.14 4.72
N ASP A 377 -39.21 -39.48 4.58
CA ASP A 377 -37.97 -40.22 4.39
C ASP A 377 -37.42 -40.06 2.96
N LEU A 378 -38.31 -40.04 1.95
CA LEU A 378 -37.91 -39.79 0.56
C LEU A 378 -37.52 -38.33 0.34
N ILE A 379 -38.18 -37.37 0.99
CA ILE A 379 -37.76 -35.96 0.98
C ILE A 379 -36.38 -35.81 1.62
N ARG A 380 -36.11 -36.49 2.74
CA ARG A 380 -34.79 -36.46 3.39
C ARG A 380 -33.70 -37.00 2.47
N GLN A 381 -33.95 -38.10 1.76
CA GLN A 381 -33.01 -38.64 0.77
C GLN A 381 -32.79 -37.68 -0.41
N LEU A 382 -33.86 -37.04 -0.89
CA LEU A 382 -33.77 -36.03 -1.93
C LEU A 382 -32.89 -34.85 -1.50
N ASN A 383 -33.09 -34.35 -0.27
CA ASN A 383 -32.28 -33.26 0.28
C ASN A 383 -30.79 -33.65 0.33
N LEU A 384 -30.46 -34.85 0.79
CA LEU A 384 -29.06 -35.33 0.82
C LEU A 384 -28.40 -35.38 -0.56
N ILE A 385 -29.16 -35.70 -1.61
CA ILE A 385 -28.63 -35.75 -2.99
C ILE A 385 -28.34 -34.34 -3.49
N PHE A 386 -29.22 -33.39 -3.23
CA PHE A 386 -29.10 -32.02 -3.73
C PHE A 386 -28.20 -31.13 -2.87
N GLU A 387 -28.14 -31.32 -1.55
CA GLU A 387 -27.25 -30.58 -0.63
C GLU A 387 -25.75 -30.83 -0.89
N ASN A 388 -25.40 -31.91 -1.59
CA ASN A 388 -24.02 -32.20 -2.01
C ASN A 388 -23.62 -31.50 -3.32
N ASP A 389 -24.55 -30.83 -4.01
CA ASP A 389 -24.24 -30.00 -5.17
C ASP A 389 -23.75 -28.62 -4.71
N VAL A 390 -22.58 -28.21 -5.21
CA VAL A 390 -21.92 -26.93 -4.88
C VAL A 390 -22.80 -25.72 -5.19
N ASN A 391 -23.79 -25.86 -6.08
CA ASN A 391 -24.72 -24.80 -6.48
C ASN A 391 -26.09 -24.88 -5.78
N PHE A 392 -26.31 -25.85 -4.88
CA PHE A 392 -27.58 -25.97 -4.18
C PHE A 392 -27.59 -25.11 -2.92
N LEU A 393 -28.54 -24.16 -2.87
CA LEU A 393 -28.79 -23.34 -1.68
C LEU A 393 -29.74 -24.09 -0.76
N ASN A 394 -29.25 -24.47 0.42
CA ASN A 394 -30.03 -25.21 1.40
C ASN A 394 -30.98 -24.27 2.15
N PHE A 395 -32.19 -24.06 1.62
CA PHE A 395 -33.22 -23.33 2.34
C PHE A 395 -33.70 -24.13 3.55
N LYS A 396 -33.39 -23.65 4.76
CA LYS A 396 -34.03 -24.12 6.00
C LYS A 396 -35.49 -23.67 6.00
N ILE A 397 -36.38 -24.45 5.39
CA ILE A 397 -37.83 -24.24 5.32
C ILE A 397 -38.54 -25.40 5.99
#